data_AF-A0A353C0Q5-F1
#
_entry.id   AF-A0A353C0Q5-F1
#
_cell.length_a   1.000
_cell.length_b   1.000
_cell.length_c   1.000
_cell.angle_alpha   90.00
_cell.angle_beta   90.00
_cell.angle_gamma   90.00
#
_symmetry.space_group_name_H-M   'P 1'
#
loop_
_entity.id
_entity.type
_entity.pdbx_description
1 polymer ?
#
loop_
_entity_poly.entity_id
_entity_poly.type
_entity_poly.pdbx_seq_one_letter_code
_entity_poly.pdbx_strand_id
1 'polypeptide(L)' 'MKITDGIEMLAIEANLTLGPAIIYPVLVWDDNEVVLVDTGFPGQFSQFVEAIQ' A
#
# COMPACT_ATOMS: atom_id res chain seq x y z
N MET A 1 6.37 3.81 5.01
CA MET A 1 7.81 4.19 5.01
C MET A 1 7.96 5.41 4.12
N LYS A 2 8.28 6.56 4.71
CA LYS A 2 8.46 7.81 3.94
C LYS A 2 9.71 7.77 3.07
N ILE A 3 9.53 7.99 1.77
CA ILE A 3 10.62 8.16 0.82
C ILE A 3 10.95 9.65 0.71
N THR A 4 9.93 10.47 0.44
CA THR A 4 10.01 11.93 0.34
C THR A 4 8.63 12.52 0.63
N ASP A 5 8.50 13.85 0.66
CA ASP A 5 7.20 14.51 0.73
C ASP A 5 6.30 14.09 -0.44
N GLY A 6 5.07 13.69 -0.14
CA GLY A 6 4.11 13.21 -1.13
C GLY A 6 4.34 11.77 -1.62
N ILE A 7 5.35 11.03 -1.10
CA ILE A 7 5.64 9.65 -1.54
C ILE A 7 6.01 8.73 -0.37
N GLU A 8 5.26 7.64 -0.21
CA GLU A 8 5.45 6.61 0.80
C GLU A 8 5.34 5.20 0.22
N MET A 9 6.09 4.25 0.79
CA MET A 9 5.82 2.82 0.59
C MET A 9 4.99 2.28 1.75
N LEU A 10 3.87 1.63 1.45
CA LEU A 10 3.05 0.94 2.43
C LEU A 10 3.56 -0.49 2.60
N ALA A 11 3.72 -0.96 3.84
CA ALA A 11 4.04 -2.37 4.10
C ALA A 11 2.74 -3.13 4.34
N ILE A 12 2.30 -3.91 3.36
CA ILE A 12 1.02 -4.65 3.42
C ILE A 12 1.28 -6.14 3.51
N GLU A 13 0.72 -6.78 4.53
CA GLU A 13 0.79 -8.22 4.70
C GLU A 13 -0.09 -8.94 3.68
N ALA A 14 0.48 -9.93 2.99
CA ALA A 14 -0.20 -10.78 2.02
C ALA A 14 -0.03 -12.26 2.36
N ASN A 15 -1.13 -13.00 2.35
CA ASN A 15 -1.12 -14.46 2.51
C ASN A 15 -1.09 -15.13 1.14
N LEU A 16 0.10 -15.53 0.70
CA LEU A 16 0.28 -16.17 -0.60
C LEU A 16 0.28 -17.68 -0.46
N THR A 17 0.10 -18.38 -1.59
CA THR A 17 0.16 -19.84 -1.63
C THR A 17 1.50 -20.40 -1.15
N LEU A 18 2.60 -19.67 -1.38
CA LEU A 18 3.95 -20.06 -0.94
C LEU A 18 4.26 -19.66 0.51
N GLY A 19 3.33 -18.98 1.19
CA GLY A 19 3.50 -18.49 2.56
C GLY A 19 3.19 -16.99 2.69
N PRO A 20 3.26 -16.47 3.93
CA PRO A 20 3.08 -15.05 4.18
C PRO A 20 4.22 -14.24 3.55
N ALA A 21 3.88 -13.07 3.04
CA ALA A 21 4.81 -12.10 2.47
C ALA A 21 4.39 -10.67 2.84
N ILE A 22 5.32 -9.73 2.68
CA ILE A 22 5.02 -8.30 2.71
C ILE A 22 5.20 -7.78 1.29
N ILE A 23 4.21 -7.03 0.80
CA ILE A 23 4.34 -6.25 -0.43
C ILE A 23 4.51 -4.77 -0.10
N TYR A 24 5.11 -4.03 -1.03
CA TYR A 24 5.43 -2.61 -0.87
C TYR A 24 4.79 -1.70 -1.94
N PRO A 25 3.45 -1.60 -2.04
CA PRO A 25 2.80 -0.64 -2.92
C PRO A 25 3.19 0.79 -2.55
N VAL A 26 3.24 1.67 -3.56
CA VAL A 26 3.65 3.06 -3.37
C VAL A 26 2.41 3.94 -3.31
N LEU A 27 2.32 4.78 -2.28
CA LEU A 27 1.37 5.85 -2.15
C LEU A 27 2.00 7.15 -2.65
N VAL A 28 1.33 7.83 -3.59
CA VAL A 28 1.67 9.17 -4.04
C VAL A 28 0.49 10.07 -3.71
N TRP A 29 0.73 11.25 -3.12
CA TRP A 29 -0.35 12.18 -2.81
C TRP A 29 0.08 13.63 -2.95
N ASP A 30 -0.92 14.47 -3.16
CA ASP A 30 -0.84 15.92 -3.03
C ASP A 30 -2.01 16.43 -2.18
N ASP A 31 -2.29 17.74 -2.22
CA ASP A 31 -3.37 18.36 -1.45
C ASP A 31 -4.78 17.96 -1.94
N ASN A 32 -4.91 17.37 -3.13
CA ASN A 32 -6.19 17.11 -3.78
C ASN A 32 -6.52 15.62 -3.83
N GLU A 33 -5.52 14.77 -4.03
CA GLU A 33 -5.73 13.35 -4.26
C GLU A 33 -4.64 12.44 -3.70
N VAL A 34 -5.01 11.16 -3.59
CA VAL A 34 -4.13 10.07 -3.19
C VAL A 34 -4.21 9.00 -4.28
N VAL A 35 -3.06 8.62 -4.81
CA VAL A 35 -2.89 7.59 -5.82
C VAL A 35 -2.09 6.43 -5.24
N LEU A 36 -2.66 5.23 -5.31
CA LEU A 36 -1.95 3.99 -5.02
C LEU A 36 -1.37 3.42 -6.32
N VAL A 37 -0.06 3.22 -6.35
CA VAL A 37 0.69 2.58 -7.43
C VAL A 37 1.01 1.13 -7.04
N ASP A 38 0.83 0.23 -8.01
CA ASP A 38 0.64 -1.21 -7.84
C ASP A 38 -0.70 -1.60 -7.20
N THR A 39 -1.15 -2.82 -7.50
CA THR A 39 -2.27 -3.44 -6.82
C THR A 39 -1.77 -4.42 -5.76
N GLY A 40 -2.59 -4.67 -4.74
CA GLY A 40 -2.40 -5.84 -3.87
C GLY A 40 -2.95 -7.13 -4.51
N PHE A 41 -3.27 -8.07 -3.64
CA PHE A 41 -3.95 -9.33 -3.93
C PHE A 41 -5.46 -9.21 -3.69
N PRO A 42 -6.27 -10.17 -4.20
CA PRO A 42 -7.70 -10.17 -3.96
C PRO A 42 -8.07 -10.10 -2.47
N GLY A 43 -9.03 -9.24 -2.12
CA GLY A 43 -9.55 -9.09 -0.76
C GLY A 43 -8.81 -8.11 0.14
N GLN A 44 -7.75 -7.45 -0.32
CA GLN A 44 -6.90 -6.58 0.52
C GLN A 44 -7.36 -5.12 0.63
N PHE A 45 -8.51 -4.74 0.04
CA PHE A 45 -8.97 -3.34 0.02
C PHE A 45 -9.00 -2.69 1.41
N SER A 46 -9.54 -3.38 2.42
CA SER A 46 -9.61 -2.86 3.79
C SER A 46 -8.24 -2.62 4.41
N GLN A 47 -7.23 -3.46 4.09
CA GLN A 47 -5.87 -3.29 4.60
C GLN A 47 -5.23 -2.02 4.02
N PHE A 48 -5.52 -1.69 2.76
CA PHE A 48 -5.07 -0.44 2.15
C PHE A 48 -5.74 0.78 2.77
N VAL A 49 -7.06 0.72 3.01
CA VAL A 49 -7.79 1.83 3.65
C VAL A 49 -7.25 2.09 5.06
N GLU A 50 -7.01 1.03 5.84
CA GLU A 50 -6.43 1.15 7.19
C GLU A 50 -5.01 1.73 7.16
N ALA A 51 -4.18 1.32 6.19
CA ALA A 51 -2.80 1.80 6.08
C ALA A 51 -2.68 3.26 5.60
N ILE A 52 -3.74 3.84 5.03
CA ILE A 52 -3.77 5.23 4.54
C ILE A 52 -4.33 6.20 5.61
N GLN A 53 -5.02 5.69 6.64
CA GLN A 53 -5.55 6.49 7.76
C GLN A 53 -4.46 6.93 8.74
#